data_AF-A0A2T2UGM9-F1
#
_entry.id   AF-A0A2T2UGM9-F1
#
_cell.length_a   1.000
_cell.length_b   1.000
_cell.length_c   1.000
_cell.angle_alpha   90.00
_cell.angle_beta   90.00
_cell.angle_gamma   90.00
#
_symmetry.space_group_name_H-M   'P 1'
#
loop_
_entity.id
_entity.type
_entity.pdbx_description
1 polymer ?
#
loop_
_entity_poly.entity_id
_entity_poly.type
_entity_poly.pdbx_seq_one_letter_code
_entity_poly.pdbx_strand_id
1 'polypeptide(L)'
;MGPATLSYPAETEQTRKVSLEEGRAFFDVQPREETSFVVETPTARATVLGTQFGVATRADTTSVVLATGSVQVERPDGPTDERVVLKPGQRSWVADGNAPAAPTPVDLTDALNWTGLFVFRSTPLTAITERLQRRYDTQISLASSLADRTVTGTFDRDQPLQEVLQTLAATLGAEVRQESDDQYRLVPAQ
;
A
#
# COMPACT_ATOMS: atom_id res chain seq x y z
N MET A 1 4.98 7.22 -19.49
CA MET A 1 3.86 7.52 -18.57
C MET A 1 3.93 9.00 -18.30
N GLY A 2 2.88 9.75 -18.62
CA GLY A 2 2.77 11.17 -18.32
C GLY A 2 2.44 11.45 -16.84
N PRO A 3 2.21 12.72 -16.48
CA PRO A 3 1.66 13.08 -15.17
C PRO A 3 0.31 12.41 -14.93
N ALA A 4 -0.05 12.20 -13.66
CA ALA A 4 -1.35 11.64 -13.33
C ALA A 4 -2.45 12.71 -13.43
N THR A 5 -3.57 12.37 -14.07
CA THR A 5 -4.76 13.23 -14.14
C THR A 5 -5.87 12.59 -13.32
N LEU A 6 -6.24 13.24 -12.22
CA LEU A 6 -7.19 12.74 -11.24
C LEU A 6 -8.29 13.77 -10.96
N SER A 7 -9.54 13.33 -11.00
CA SER A 7 -10.74 14.15 -10.85
C SER A 7 -11.64 13.59 -9.74
N TYR A 8 -12.21 14.46 -8.91
CA TYR A 8 -13.12 14.08 -7.82
C TYR A 8 -14.23 15.12 -7.65
N PRO A 9 -15.43 14.74 -7.17
CA PRO A 9 -16.50 15.68 -6.90
C PRO A 9 -16.11 16.61 -5.74
N ALA A 10 -16.46 17.89 -5.86
CA ALA A 10 -16.20 18.89 -4.80
C ALA A 10 -16.96 18.57 -3.49
N GLU A 11 -18.11 17.90 -3.59
CA GLU A 11 -18.91 17.46 -2.45
C GLU A 11 -18.66 15.96 -2.19
N THR A 12 -17.79 15.66 -1.23
CA THR A 12 -17.36 14.28 -0.92
C THR A 12 -18.19 13.59 0.15
N GLU A 13 -19.13 14.32 0.79
CA GLU A 13 -19.92 13.84 1.94
C GLU A 13 -20.83 12.65 1.59
N GLN A 14 -21.26 12.53 0.33
CA GLN A 14 -22.22 11.51 -0.12
C GLN A 14 -21.63 10.55 -1.16
N THR A 15 -20.52 10.89 -1.81
CA THR A 15 -19.95 10.08 -2.89
C THR A 15 -18.43 10.07 -2.81
N ARG A 16 -17.88 8.93 -2.37
CA ARG A 16 -16.43 8.68 -2.32
C ARG A 16 -15.95 8.10 -3.65
N LYS A 17 -16.06 8.87 -4.73
CA LYS A 17 -15.69 8.46 -6.08
C LYS A 17 -14.58 9.32 -6.65
N VAL A 18 -13.61 8.69 -7.28
CA VAL A 18 -12.47 9.35 -7.92
C VAL A 18 -12.29 8.78 -9.31
N SER A 19 -11.94 9.63 -10.28
CA SER A 19 -11.58 9.20 -11.63
C SER A 19 -10.10 9.44 -11.87
N LEU A 20 -9.37 8.42 -12.30
CA LEU A 20 -7.97 8.51 -12.72
C LEU A 20 -7.92 8.24 -14.23
N GLU A 21 -7.71 9.28 -15.02
CA GLU A 21 -7.77 9.21 -16.49
C GLU A 21 -6.48 8.68 -17.11
N GLU A 22 -5.34 9.08 -16.55
CA GLU A 22 -4.02 8.61 -16.94
C GLU A 22 -3.08 8.64 -15.73
N GLY A 23 -2.08 7.76 -15.71
CA GLY A 23 -0.93 7.87 -14.82
C GLY A 23 -0.95 6.83 -13.71
N ARG A 24 -0.44 7.21 -12.53
CA ARG A 24 -0.35 6.32 -11.36
C ARG A 24 -0.77 7.08 -10.11
N ALA A 25 -1.55 6.42 -9.26
CA ALA A 25 -1.96 6.95 -7.98
C ALA A 25 -1.97 5.85 -6.92
N PHE A 26 -1.51 6.19 -5.72
CA PHE A 26 -1.59 5.32 -4.55
C PHE A 26 -2.69 5.86 -3.66
N PHE A 27 -3.60 4.99 -3.26
CA PHE A 27 -4.77 5.35 -2.45
C PHE A 27 -4.61 4.73 -1.07
N ASP A 28 -4.61 5.57 -0.05
CA ASP A 28 -4.77 5.17 1.35
C ASP A 28 -6.18 5.55 1.81
N VAL A 29 -7.09 4.59 1.72
CA VAL A 29 -8.52 4.83 1.95
C VAL A 29 -8.85 4.50 3.40
N GLN A 30 -9.24 5.52 4.16
CA GLN A 30 -9.75 5.32 5.52
C GLN A 30 -11.08 4.53 5.52
N PRO A 31 -11.21 3.52 6.39
CA PRO A 31 -12.47 2.79 6.58
C PRO A 31 -13.63 3.73 6.91
N ARG A 32 -14.76 3.55 6.24
CA ARG A 32 -16.02 4.20 6.62
C ARG A 32 -17.14 3.18 6.54
N GLU A 33 -17.86 3.01 7.63
CA GLU A 33 -18.99 2.08 7.69
C GLU A 33 -20.04 2.52 6.64
N GLU A 34 -20.56 1.53 5.92
CA GLU A 34 -21.65 1.68 4.94
C GLU A 34 -21.38 2.56 3.70
N THR A 35 -20.15 3.05 3.49
CA THR A 35 -19.80 3.84 2.30
C THR A 35 -18.52 3.33 1.62
N SER A 36 -18.67 2.71 0.45
CA SER A 36 -17.54 2.30 -0.39
C SER A 36 -16.83 3.50 -1.03
N PHE A 37 -15.54 3.33 -1.28
CA PHE A 37 -14.72 4.22 -2.08
C PHE A 37 -14.49 3.58 -3.45
N VAL A 38 -14.68 4.36 -4.51
CA VAL A 38 -14.63 3.88 -5.89
C VAL A 38 -13.59 4.68 -6.67
N VAL A 39 -12.65 3.97 -7.31
CA VAL A 39 -11.74 4.54 -8.30
C VAL A 39 -12.16 4.04 -9.68
N GLU A 40 -12.53 4.97 -10.55
CA GLU A 40 -12.76 4.69 -11.96
C GLU A 40 -11.56 5.08 -12.81
N THR A 41 -11.31 4.27 -13.83
CA THR A 41 -10.27 4.45 -14.85
C THR A 41 -10.88 4.13 -16.21
N PRO A 42 -10.20 4.43 -17.33
CA PRO A 42 -10.72 4.11 -18.66
C PRO A 42 -11.16 2.65 -18.84
N THR A 43 -10.45 1.70 -18.22
CA THR A 43 -10.71 0.26 -18.42
C THR A 43 -11.23 -0.47 -17.19
N ALA A 44 -11.13 0.11 -15.99
CA ALA A 44 -11.48 -0.58 -14.74
C ALA A 44 -12.23 0.32 -13.73
N ARG A 45 -13.05 -0.31 -12.91
CA ARG A 45 -13.60 0.21 -11.66
C ARG A 45 -13.04 -0.60 -10.49
N ALA A 46 -12.45 0.07 -9.51
CA ALA A 46 -11.96 -0.52 -8.28
C ALA A 46 -12.79 -0.02 -7.09
N THR A 47 -13.39 -0.95 -6.33
CA THR A 47 -14.26 -0.66 -5.19
C THR A 47 -13.65 -1.21 -3.90
N VAL A 48 -13.55 -0.36 -2.87
CA VAL A 48 -12.93 -0.68 -1.58
C VAL A 48 -13.74 -0.12 -0.41
N LEU A 49 -13.48 -0.62 0.80
CA LEU A 49 -14.09 -0.09 2.05
C LEU A 49 -13.07 0.63 2.94
N GLY A 50 -11.82 0.16 2.97
CA GLY A 50 -10.71 0.72 3.75
C GLY A 50 -9.45 -0.07 3.42
N THR A 51 -8.56 0.51 2.62
CA THR A 51 -7.62 -0.27 1.81
C THR A 51 -6.48 0.61 1.33
N GLN A 52 -5.26 0.07 1.35
CA GLN A 52 -4.10 0.67 0.70
C GLN A 52 -3.81 -0.06 -0.61
N PHE A 53 -3.85 0.66 -1.73
CA PHE A 53 -3.66 0.05 -3.05
C PHE A 53 -3.10 1.06 -4.07
N GLY A 54 -2.37 0.53 -5.04
CA GLY A 54 -1.85 1.29 -6.17
C GLY A 54 -2.67 1.04 -7.42
N VAL A 55 -2.94 2.10 -8.18
CA VAL A 55 -3.55 2.04 -9.51
C VAL A 55 -2.59 2.66 -10.51
N ALA A 56 -2.37 1.98 -11.63
CA ALA A 56 -1.63 2.48 -12.77
C ALA A 56 -2.49 2.32 -14.02
N THR A 57 -2.78 3.40 -14.72
CA THR A 57 -3.72 3.38 -15.85
C THR A 57 -3.21 4.17 -17.05
N ARG A 58 -3.66 3.74 -18.23
CA ARG A 58 -3.51 4.34 -19.55
C ARG A 58 -4.84 4.14 -20.29
N ALA A 59 -4.94 4.71 -21.49
CA ALA A 59 -6.12 4.61 -22.32
C ALA A 59 -6.62 3.16 -22.55
N ASP A 60 -5.71 2.20 -22.65
CA ASP A 60 -6.00 0.81 -23.05
C ASP A 60 -5.83 -0.22 -21.93
N THR A 61 -5.28 0.17 -20.78
CA THR A 61 -4.99 -0.78 -19.70
C THR A 61 -4.93 -0.14 -18.32
N THR A 62 -5.40 -0.90 -17.33
CA THR A 62 -5.32 -0.54 -15.92
C THR A 62 -4.74 -1.71 -15.13
N SER A 63 -3.81 -1.40 -14.23
CA SER A 63 -3.27 -2.32 -13.23
C SER A 63 -3.68 -1.87 -11.84
N VAL A 64 -4.11 -2.81 -11.03
CA VAL A 64 -4.45 -2.59 -9.62
C VAL A 64 -3.61 -3.52 -8.76
N VAL A 65 -2.88 -2.97 -7.79
CA VAL A 65 -2.02 -3.70 -6.85
C VAL A 65 -2.52 -3.43 -5.44
N LEU A 66 -2.81 -4.48 -4.68
CA LEU A 66 -3.34 -4.37 -3.33
C LEU A 66 -2.27 -4.57 -2.26
N ALA A 67 -2.03 -3.56 -1.43
CA ALA A 67 -1.14 -3.64 -0.28
C ALA A 67 -1.83 -4.21 0.98
N THR A 68 -2.94 -3.60 1.40
CA THR A 68 -3.71 -4.01 2.60
C THR A 68 -5.21 -3.83 2.37
N GLY A 69 -6.05 -4.62 3.06
CA GLY A 69 -7.51 -4.58 2.89
C GLY A 69 -8.02 -5.51 1.79
N SER A 70 -8.99 -5.05 1.00
CA SER A 70 -9.63 -5.82 -0.07
C SER A 70 -10.09 -4.89 -1.20
N VAL A 71 -9.88 -5.29 -2.45
CA VAL A 71 -10.30 -4.52 -3.63
C VAL A 71 -11.10 -5.42 -4.54
N GLN A 72 -12.34 -5.02 -4.86
CA GLN A 72 -13.08 -5.58 -5.99
C GLN A 72 -12.69 -4.79 -7.24
N VAL A 73 -12.29 -5.49 -8.30
CA VAL A 73 -11.97 -4.91 -9.61
C VAL A 73 -12.91 -5.50 -10.65
N GLU A 74 -13.49 -4.62 -11.47
CA GLU A 74 -14.41 -4.95 -12.55
C GLU A 74 -14.23 -3.97 -13.72
N ARG A 75 -14.83 -4.28 -14.87
CA ARG A 75 -14.93 -3.31 -15.99
C ARG A 75 -16.07 -2.32 -15.69
N PRO A 76 -15.93 -1.00 -15.95
CA PRO A 76 -16.96 0.00 -15.60
C PRO A 76 -18.36 -0.32 -16.14
N ASP A 77 -18.43 -0.82 -17.38
CA ASP A 77 -19.66 -1.22 -18.09
C ASP A 77 -19.69 -2.74 -18.37
N GLY A 78 -19.04 -3.53 -17.50
CA GLY A 78 -19.03 -4.99 -17.57
C GLY A 78 -20.26 -5.66 -16.94
N PRO A 79 -20.56 -6.92 -17.31
CA PRO A 79 -21.44 -7.75 -16.49
C PRO A 79 -20.91 -7.83 -15.06
N THR A 80 -21.78 -7.77 -14.06
CA THR A 80 -21.42 -7.83 -12.63
C THR A 80 -20.74 -9.15 -12.24
N ASP A 81 -20.85 -10.17 -13.09
CA ASP A 81 -20.26 -11.49 -12.91
C ASP A 81 -18.77 -11.53 -13.31
N GLU A 82 -18.29 -10.51 -14.04
CA GLU A 82 -16.90 -10.39 -14.50
C GLU A 82 -16.06 -9.50 -13.56
N ARG A 83 -16.09 -9.86 -12.26
CA ARG A 83 -15.30 -9.17 -11.22
C ARG A 83 -14.30 -10.11 -10.57
N VAL A 84 -13.18 -9.53 -10.15
CA VAL A 84 -12.16 -10.22 -9.34
C VAL A 84 -11.97 -9.50 -8.02
N VAL A 85 -11.72 -10.27 -6.96
CA VAL A 85 -11.38 -9.72 -5.64
C VAL A 85 -9.91 -9.97 -5.39
N LEU A 86 -9.15 -8.90 -5.19
CA LEU A 86 -7.74 -8.97 -4.85
C LEU A 86 -7.61 -9.20 -3.35
N LYS A 87 -6.64 -10.03 -2.99
CA LYS A 87 -6.10 -10.15 -1.63
C LYS A 87 -4.80 -9.35 -1.51
N PRO A 88 -4.43 -8.89 -0.30
CA PRO A 88 -3.15 -8.25 -0.04
C PRO A 88 -1.96 -9.02 -0.63
N GLY A 89 -1.09 -8.32 -1.39
CA GLY A 89 0.02 -8.91 -2.12
C GLY A 89 -0.33 -9.40 -3.55
N GLN A 90 -1.52 -9.09 -4.05
CA GLN A 90 -1.94 -9.46 -5.41
C GLN A 90 -2.08 -8.25 -6.33
N ARG A 91 -1.99 -8.54 -7.62
CA ARG A 91 -2.22 -7.62 -8.73
C ARG A 91 -3.22 -8.21 -9.72
N SER A 92 -4.05 -7.36 -10.33
CA SER A 92 -4.85 -7.68 -11.51
C SER A 92 -4.64 -6.62 -12.59
N TRP A 93 -4.96 -6.99 -13.83
CA TRP A 93 -4.91 -6.12 -15.01
C TRP A 93 -6.26 -6.15 -15.71
N VAL A 94 -6.67 -5.01 -16.25
CA VAL A 94 -7.88 -4.88 -17.06
C VAL A 94 -7.49 -4.17 -18.35
N ALA A 95 -7.48 -4.93 -19.44
CA ALA A 95 -7.30 -4.38 -20.78
C ALA A 95 -8.65 -3.88 -21.31
N ASP A 96 -8.62 -2.89 -22.20
CA ASP A 96 -9.84 -2.35 -22.82
C ASP A 96 -10.69 -3.46 -23.43
N GLY A 97 -12.00 -3.37 -23.24
CA GLY A 97 -13.00 -4.36 -23.65
C GLY A 97 -12.95 -5.72 -22.94
N ASN A 98 -11.95 -6.00 -22.09
CA ASN A 98 -11.77 -7.32 -21.47
C ASN A 98 -12.21 -7.35 -20.00
N ALA A 99 -12.56 -8.54 -19.52
CA ALA A 99 -12.73 -8.80 -18.10
C ALA A 99 -11.38 -8.67 -17.35
N PRO A 100 -11.39 -8.37 -16.04
CA PRO A 100 -10.18 -8.39 -15.24
C PRO A 100 -9.47 -9.73 -15.28
N ALA A 101 -8.15 -9.71 -15.46
CA ALA A 101 -7.32 -10.90 -15.37
C ALA A 101 -7.33 -11.49 -13.95
N ALA A 102 -7.15 -12.81 -13.87
CA ALA A 102 -7.06 -13.52 -12.59
C ALA A 102 -5.96 -12.89 -11.70
N PRO A 103 -6.23 -12.67 -10.39
CA PRO A 103 -5.24 -12.08 -9.49
C PRO A 103 -3.96 -12.91 -9.38
N THR A 104 -2.81 -12.25 -9.56
CA THR A 104 -1.48 -12.89 -9.45
C THR A 104 -0.71 -12.32 -8.26
N PRO A 105 0.09 -13.12 -7.54
CA PRO A 105 0.96 -12.61 -6.49
C PRO A 105 2.04 -11.67 -7.04
N VAL A 106 2.44 -10.68 -6.25
CA VAL A 106 3.49 -9.72 -6.62
C VAL A 106 4.30 -9.31 -5.38
N ASP A 107 5.58 -8.99 -5.57
CA ASP A 107 6.35 -8.28 -4.55
C ASP A 107 5.86 -6.82 -4.46
N LEU A 108 5.30 -6.44 -3.31
CA LEU A 108 4.78 -5.09 -3.09
C LEU A 108 5.88 -4.03 -3.11
N THR A 109 7.10 -4.39 -2.71
CA THR A 109 8.27 -3.50 -2.72
C THR A 109 8.56 -3.04 -4.14
N ASP A 110 8.53 -3.97 -5.10
CA ASP A 110 8.80 -3.69 -6.51
C ASP A 110 7.60 -3.03 -7.18
N ALA A 111 6.40 -3.58 -6.96
CA ALA A 111 5.17 -3.11 -7.61
C ALA A 111 4.80 -1.66 -7.21
N LEU A 112 5.10 -1.27 -5.98
CA LEU A 112 4.82 0.05 -5.43
C LEU A 112 6.09 0.89 -5.28
N ASN A 113 7.23 0.50 -5.87
CA ASN A 113 8.49 1.22 -5.72
C ASN A 113 8.42 2.70 -6.11
N TRP A 114 7.55 3.01 -7.07
CA TRP A 114 7.35 4.34 -7.61
C TRP A 114 6.61 5.30 -6.67
N THR A 115 5.97 4.80 -5.60
CA THR A 115 5.22 5.63 -4.66
C THR A 115 6.13 6.40 -3.72
N GLY A 116 7.41 6.02 -3.60
CA GLY A 116 8.29 6.55 -2.57
C GLY A 116 7.96 6.02 -1.17
N LEU A 117 7.17 4.97 -1.06
CA LEU A 117 6.77 4.36 0.23
C LEU A 117 7.52 3.06 0.49
N PHE A 118 7.75 2.76 1.76
CA PHE A 118 7.98 1.41 2.26
C PHE A 118 6.64 0.78 2.62
N VAL A 119 6.30 -0.34 1.98
CA VAL A 119 5.08 -1.10 2.26
C VAL A 119 5.49 -2.42 2.88
N PHE A 120 5.09 -2.63 4.13
CA PHE A 120 5.32 -3.86 4.87
C PHE A 120 3.99 -4.58 5.09
N ARG A 121 3.98 -5.88 4.81
CA ARG A 121 2.81 -6.72 4.98
C ARG A 121 3.22 -8.01 5.67
N SER A 122 2.83 -8.15 6.93
CA SER A 122 3.25 -9.25 7.80
C SER A 122 4.74 -9.54 7.64
N THR A 123 5.55 -8.48 7.59
CA THR A 123 6.98 -8.57 7.31
C THR A 123 7.72 -8.70 8.64
N PRO A 124 8.62 -9.70 8.81
CA PRO A 124 9.41 -9.85 10.02
C PRO A 124 10.23 -8.59 10.31
N LEU A 125 10.35 -8.23 11.59
CA LEU A 125 11.08 -7.04 12.00
C LEU A 125 12.56 -7.07 11.57
N THR A 126 13.17 -8.26 11.52
CA THR A 126 14.50 -8.46 10.93
C THR A 126 14.58 -7.95 9.49
N ALA A 127 13.67 -8.38 8.62
CA ALA A 127 13.64 -7.93 7.23
C ALA A 127 13.33 -6.42 7.09
N ILE A 128 12.50 -5.87 8.00
CA ILE A 128 12.22 -4.43 8.05
C ILE A 128 13.49 -3.66 8.40
N THR A 129 14.17 -4.03 9.50
CA THR A 129 15.39 -3.35 9.95
C THR A 129 16.51 -3.42 8.92
N GLU A 130 16.73 -4.57 8.27
CA GLU A 130 17.71 -4.68 7.17
C GLU A 130 17.43 -3.72 6.00
N ARG A 131 16.16 -3.45 5.71
CA ARG A 131 15.78 -2.46 4.67
C ARG A 131 16.04 -1.03 5.15
N LEU A 132 15.71 -0.72 6.41
CA LEU A 132 15.96 0.60 6.99
C LEU A 132 17.47 0.87 7.10
N GLN A 133 18.26 -0.09 7.57
CA GLN A 133 19.72 0.03 7.64
C GLN A 133 20.33 0.41 6.30
N ARG A 134 19.92 -0.24 5.21
CA ARG A 134 20.39 0.09 3.85
C ARG A 134 19.93 1.46 3.35
N ARG A 135 18.74 1.92 3.74
CA ARG A 135 18.17 3.21 3.30
C ARG A 135 18.81 4.40 4.01
N TYR A 136 19.10 4.25 5.30
CA TYR A 136 19.58 5.32 6.17
C TYR A 136 21.07 5.22 6.50
N ASP A 137 21.76 4.21 5.97
CA ASP A 137 23.19 3.94 6.22
C ASP A 137 23.53 3.88 7.72
N THR A 138 22.78 3.05 8.45
CA THR A 138 22.79 2.96 9.93
C THR A 138 22.85 1.51 10.41
N GLN A 139 23.18 1.30 11.68
CA GLN A 139 23.09 0.00 12.34
C GLN A 139 21.86 -0.08 13.25
N ILE A 140 21.04 -1.10 13.03
CA ILE A 140 19.85 -1.36 13.86
C ILE A 140 19.98 -2.77 14.43
N SER A 141 19.94 -2.89 15.76
CA SER A 141 19.98 -4.18 16.45
C SER A 141 18.61 -4.49 17.09
N LEU A 142 18.26 -5.77 17.11
CA LEU A 142 16.97 -6.26 17.64
C LEU A 142 17.21 -7.20 18.81
N ALA A 143 16.39 -7.08 19.86
CA ALA A 143 16.26 -8.16 20.83
C ALA A 143 15.67 -9.41 20.15
N SER A 144 16.20 -10.60 20.48
CA SER A 144 15.80 -11.86 19.84
C SER A 144 14.30 -12.14 19.94
N SER A 145 13.64 -11.66 21.01
CA SER A 145 12.19 -11.78 21.22
C SER A 145 11.34 -10.97 20.23
N LEU A 146 11.93 -10.01 19.52
CA LEU A 146 11.25 -9.14 18.55
C LEU A 146 11.54 -9.53 17.10
N ALA A 147 12.57 -10.34 16.84
CA ALA A 147 13.06 -10.64 15.49
C ALA A 147 11.97 -11.18 14.54
N ASP A 148 11.18 -12.15 15.01
CA ASP A 148 10.13 -12.81 14.23
C ASP A 148 8.77 -12.10 14.32
N ARG A 149 8.67 -11.01 15.08
CA ARG A 149 7.43 -10.23 15.14
C ARG A 149 7.20 -9.60 13.78
N THR A 150 5.99 -9.78 13.25
CA THR A 150 5.64 -9.23 11.94
C THR A 150 4.91 -7.92 12.08
N VAL A 151 5.20 -6.98 11.18
CA VAL A 151 4.51 -5.69 11.10
C VAL A 151 3.82 -5.56 9.75
N THR A 152 2.64 -4.95 9.78
CA THR A 152 1.94 -4.48 8.58
C THR A 152 1.78 -2.98 8.71
N GLY A 153 2.27 -2.24 7.72
CA GLY A 153 2.26 -0.78 7.75
C GLY A 153 2.95 -0.18 6.55
N THR A 154 2.71 1.11 6.33
CA THR A 154 3.29 1.88 5.23
C THR A 154 3.99 3.10 5.80
N PHE A 155 5.20 3.39 5.33
CA PHE A 155 6.03 4.51 5.79
C PHE A 155 6.57 5.28 4.58
N ASP A 156 6.67 6.59 4.67
CA ASP A 156 7.38 7.38 3.66
C ASP A 156 8.88 7.03 3.70
N ARG A 157 9.52 6.89 2.53
CA ARG A 157 10.97 6.58 2.46
C ARG A 157 11.87 7.74 2.85
N ASP A 158 11.31 8.94 2.92
CA ASP A 158 12.00 10.15 3.35
C ASP A 158 11.63 10.54 4.78
N GLN A 159 10.78 9.76 5.45
CA GLN A 159 10.47 9.95 6.85
C GLN A 159 11.74 9.79 7.70
N PRO A 160 11.96 10.62 8.73
CA PRO A 160 13.11 10.43 9.61
C PRO A 160 13.12 9.03 10.23
N LEU A 161 14.28 8.36 10.19
CA LEU A 161 14.45 7.01 10.72
C LEU A 161 13.91 6.87 12.14
N GLN A 162 14.18 7.85 13.00
CA GLN A 162 13.77 7.83 14.39
C GLN A 162 12.24 7.74 14.55
N GLU A 163 11.46 8.43 13.72
CA GLU A 163 10.00 8.36 13.75
C GLU A 163 9.48 6.99 13.28
N VAL A 164 10.10 6.43 12.24
CA VAL A 164 9.78 5.08 11.75
C VAL A 164 10.04 4.06 12.86
N LEU A 165 11.22 4.12 13.50
CA LEU A 165 11.57 3.22 14.59
C LEU A 165 10.64 3.38 15.81
N GLN A 166 10.28 4.61 16.17
CA GLN A 166 9.34 4.87 17.27
C GLN A 166 7.96 4.28 16.99
N THR A 167 7.46 4.41 15.76
CA THR A 167 6.16 3.85 15.37
C THR A 167 6.19 2.32 15.36
N LEU A 168 7.27 1.72 14.85
CA LEU A 168 7.49 0.27 14.92
C LEU A 168 7.54 -0.21 16.37
N ALA A 169 8.26 0.49 17.23
CA ALA A 169 8.38 0.17 18.64
C ALA A 169 7.03 0.25 19.36
N ALA A 170 6.27 1.34 19.18
CA ALA A 170 4.94 1.51 19.75
C ALA A 170 3.97 0.39 19.32
N THR A 171 3.99 0.01 18.04
CA THR A 171 3.16 -1.08 17.49
C THR A 171 3.48 -2.44 18.12
N LEU A 172 4.73 -2.64 18.51
CA LEU A 172 5.23 -3.91 19.04
C LEU A 172 5.29 -3.97 20.57
N GLY A 173 4.90 -2.91 21.28
CA GLY A 173 5.13 -2.80 22.72
C GLY A 173 6.63 -2.84 23.06
N ALA A 174 7.44 -2.18 22.24
CA ALA A 174 8.88 -2.10 22.35
C ALA A 174 9.33 -0.65 22.59
N GLU A 175 10.61 -0.48 22.89
CA GLU A 175 11.29 0.80 23.07
C GLU A 175 12.49 0.88 22.12
N VAL A 176 12.75 2.09 21.62
CA VAL A 176 13.95 2.39 20.84
C VAL A 176 14.99 2.98 21.78
N ARG A 177 16.17 2.38 21.83
CA ARG A 177 17.35 2.92 22.50
C ARG A 177 18.35 3.36 21.45
N GLN A 178 18.74 4.63 21.50
CA GLN A 178 19.84 5.13 20.69
C GLN A 178 21.14 4.92 21.46
N GLU A 179 22.05 4.10 20.91
CA GLU A 179 23.34 3.78 21.53
C GLU A 179 24.45 4.74 21.05
N SER A 180 24.32 5.27 19.83
CA SER A 180 25.15 6.36 19.28
C SER A 180 24.41 7.03 18.11
N ASP A 181 25.02 8.02 17.45
CA ASP A 181 24.39 8.79 16.37
C ASP A 181 23.80 7.90 15.26
N ASP A 182 24.52 6.83 14.87
CA ASP A 182 24.10 5.90 13.80
C ASP A 182 23.79 4.49 14.30
N GLN A 183 23.58 4.28 15.61
CA GLN A 183 23.26 2.97 16.17
C GLN A 183 22.00 3.00 17.03
N TYR A 184 21.04 2.17 16.63
CA TYR A 184 19.76 2.00 17.31
C TYR A 184 19.56 0.56 17.76
N ARG A 185 18.84 0.39 18.87
CA ARG A 185 18.47 -0.91 19.40
C ARG A 185 17.00 -0.95 19.79
N LEU A 186 16.25 -1.92 19.26
CA LEU A 186 14.87 -2.15 19.67
C LEU A 186 14.83 -3.25 20.73
N VAL A 187 14.20 -2.94 21.87
CA VAL A 187 14.03 -3.87 23.01
C VAL A 187 12.57 -3.91 23.44
N PRO A 188 12.06 -5.01 24.03
CA PRO A 188 10.72 -5.02 24.60
C PRO A 188 10.56 -3.93 25.67
N ALA A 189 9.39 -3.29 25.71
CA ALA A 189 9.06 -2.39 26.81
C ALA A 189 8.97 -3.19 28.12
N GLN A 190 9.42 -2.58 29.21
CA GLN A 190 9.39 -3.17 30.55
C GLN A 190 8.01 -3.03 31.20
#